data_AF-A0A7S0LEE7-F1
#
_entry.id   AF-A0A7S0LEE7-F1
#
_cell.length_a   1.000
_cell.length_b   1.000
_cell.length_c   1.000
_cell.angle_alpha   90.00
_cell.angle_beta   90.00
_cell.angle_gamma   90.00
#
_symmetry.space_group_name_H-M   'P 1'
#
loop_
_entity.id
_entity.type
_entity.pdbx_description
1 polymer ?
#
loop_
_entity_poly.entity_id
_entity_poly.type
_entity_poly.pdbx_seq_one_letter_code
_entity_poly.pdbx_strand_id
1 'polypeptide(L)'
;LRTMRRLLVDERAQQLLLALNALPELYHLLRSGHETLAMGAAALLLALAGAAHGDVVLSGLCAQPAFFKAVAAALNAAGAEAHTDDADDTLAARVCVLLQLLSSRAEARGHLELPELRAALIGLQHSAASPFLVANVRSILTNTAAAAVPAFA
;
A
#
# COMPACT_ATOMS: atom_id res chain seq x y z
N LEU A 1 -14.27 10.04 9.05
CA LEU A 1 -13.22 9.55 9.99
C LEU A 1 -13.75 8.64 11.10
N ARG A 2 -14.67 9.08 11.98
CA ARG A 2 -15.24 8.19 13.03
C ARG A 2 -15.83 6.90 12.47
N THR A 3 -16.55 6.98 11.34
CA THR A 3 -17.10 5.81 10.65
C THR A 3 -15.98 4.89 10.14
N MET A 4 -14.96 5.42 9.46
CA MET A 4 -13.82 4.62 8.99
C MET A 4 -13.09 3.94 10.14
N ARG A 5 -12.86 4.64 11.27
CA ARG A 5 -12.24 4.04 12.45
C ARG A 5 -13.05 2.88 13.03
N ARG A 6 -14.39 2.94 12.99
CA ARG A 6 -15.25 1.81 13.39
C ARG A 6 -15.12 0.64 12.42
N LEU A 7 -15.04 0.91 11.12
CA LEU A 7 -14.83 -0.12 10.08
C LEU A 7 -13.46 -0.82 10.22
N LEU A 8 -12.45 -0.19 10.82
CA LEU A 8 -11.13 -0.81 11.05
C LEU A 8 -11.15 -1.95 12.07
N VAL A 9 -12.11 -1.94 13.01
CA VAL A 9 -12.13 -2.89 14.14
C VAL A 9 -13.35 -3.84 14.09
N ASP A 10 -14.28 -3.61 13.18
CA ASP A 10 -15.49 -4.41 13.02
C ASP A 10 -15.33 -5.38 11.83
N GLU A 11 -15.01 -6.64 12.15
CA GLU A 11 -14.84 -7.72 11.16
C GLU A 11 -16.08 -7.94 10.29
N ARG A 12 -17.29 -7.78 10.86
CA ARG A 12 -18.53 -7.94 10.12
C ARG A 12 -18.71 -6.81 9.12
N ALA A 13 -18.36 -5.58 9.51
CA ALA A 13 -18.39 -4.46 8.59
C ALA A 13 -17.34 -4.59 7.48
N GLN A 14 -16.16 -5.13 7.78
CA GLN A 14 -15.13 -5.46 6.79
C GLN A 14 -15.62 -6.48 5.76
N GLN A 15 -16.25 -7.56 6.21
CA GLN A 15 -16.87 -8.56 5.33
C GLN A 15 -17.94 -7.94 4.43
N LEU A 16 -18.78 -7.06 4.98
CA LEU A 16 -19.80 -6.36 4.20
C LEU A 16 -19.19 -5.42 3.15
N LEU A 17 -18.10 -4.73 3.47
CA LEU A 17 -17.38 -3.90 2.49
C LEU A 17 -16.84 -4.73 1.33
N LEU A 18 -16.30 -5.92 1.60
CA LEU A 18 -15.83 -6.84 0.57
C LEU A 18 -16.99 -7.38 -0.27
N ALA A 19 -18.11 -7.73 0.35
CA ALA A 19 -19.32 -8.19 -0.34
C ALA A 19 -19.92 -7.11 -1.25
N LEU A 20 -19.75 -5.83 -0.89
CA LEU A 20 -20.18 -4.68 -1.69
C LEU A 20 -19.15 -4.25 -2.76
N ASN A 21 -18.04 -4.99 -2.91
CA ASN A 21 -16.97 -4.66 -3.83
C ASN A 21 -16.42 -3.24 -3.63
N ALA A 22 -16.25 -2.80 -2.36
CA ALA A 22 -15.83 -1.43 -2.02
C ALA A 22 -14.34 -1.10 -2.31
N LEU A 23 -13.61 -2.07 -2.84
CA LEU A 23 -12.17 -1.98 -3.09
C LEU A 23 -11.79 -0.83 -4.08
N PRO A 24 -12.45 -0.69 -5.24
CA PRO A 24 -12.19 0.43 -6.17
C PRO A 24 -12.36 1.81 -5.53
N GLU A 25 -13.38 1.99 -4.70
CA GLU A 25 -13.66 3.24 -3.98
C GLU A 25 -12.52 3.59 -3.02
N LEU A 26 -11.92 2.60 -2.36
CA LEU A 26 -10.78 2.83 -1.48
C LEU A 26 -9.55 3.31 -2.25
N TYR A 27 -9.33 2.84 -3.47
CA TYR A 27 -8.20 3.30 -4.30
C TYR A 27 -8.45 4.72 -4.82
N HIS A 28 -9.71 5.07 -5.11
CA HIS A 28 -10.09 6.43 -5.46
C HIS A 28 -9.85 7.40 -4.29
N LEU A 29 -10.20 6.99 -3.07
CA LEU A 29 -9.94 7.78 -1.86
C LEU A 29 -8.44 7.91 -1.58
N LEU A 30 -7.66 6.84 -1.80
CA LEU A 30 -6.20 6.88 -1.69
C LEU A 30 -5.57 7.89 -2.66
N ARG A 31 -6.09 7.98 -3.88
CA ARG A 31 -5.64 8.93 -4.92
C ARG A 31 -6.25 10.34 -4.79
N SER A 32 -7.09 10.60 -3.79
CA SER A 32 -7.89 11.85 -3.74
C SER A 32 -7.07 13.12 -3.51
N GLY A 33 -5.81 12.99 -3.07
CA GLY A 33 -4.97 14.13 -2.66
C GLY A 33 -5.36 14.72 -1.30
N HIS A 34 -6.46 14.28 -0.69
CA HIS A 34 -6.88 14.70 0.64
C HIS A 34 -6.26 13.74 1.67
N GLU A 35 -5.17 14.16 2.32
CA GLU A 35 -4.36 13.36 3.24
C GLU A 35 -5.19 12.54 4.23
N THR A 36 -6.13 13.18 4.90
CA THR A 36 -7.02 12.54 5.89
C THR A 36 -7.89 11.42 5.31
N LEU A 37 -8.34 11.54 4.07
CA LEU A 37 -9.10 10.50 3.37
C LEU A 37 -8.17 9.39 2.88
N ALA A 38 -7.00 9.75 2.35
CA ALA A 38 -5.99 8.81 1.90
C ALA A 38 -5.46 7.95 3.05
N MET A 39 -5.18 8.54 4.21
CA MET A 39 -4.82 7.83 5.44
C MET A 39 -5.92 6.87 5.88
N GLY A 40 -7.18 7.32 5.90
CA GLY A 40 -8.31 6.47 6.26
C GLY A 40 -8.48 5.29 5.30
N ALA A 41 -8.28 5.52 4.00
CA ALA A 41 -8.33 4.48 2.97
C ALA A 41 -7.17 3.49 3.11
N ALA A 42 -5.93 3.98 3.29
CA ALA A 42 -4.76 3.13 3.50
C ALA A 42 -4.89 2.27 4.76
N ALA A 43 -5.38 2.85 5.87
CA ALA A 43 -5.65 2.11 7.11
C ALA A 43 -6.71 1.03 6.90
N LEU A 44 -7.79 1.33 6.16
CA LEU A 44 -8.85 0.36 5.90
C LEU A 44 -8.38 -0.76 4.98
N LEU A 45 -7.58 -0.44 3.96
CA LEU A 45 -6.94 -1.45 3.12
C LEU A 45 -6.00 -2.36 3.92
N LEU A 46 -5.22 -1.82 4.86
CA LEU A 46 -4.38 -2.62 5.76
C LEU A 46 -5.22 -3.53 6.66
N ALA A 47 -6.29 -3.00 7.26
CA ALA A 47 -7.18 -3.79 8.10
C ALA A 47 -7.82 -4.94 7.30
N LEU A 48 -8.27 -4.66 6.07
CA LEU A 48 -8.83 -5.67 5.18
C LEU A 48 -7.79 -6.73 4.76
N ALA A 49 -6.54 -6.32 4.50
CA ALA A 49 -5.45 -7.23 4.18
C ALA A 49 -5.01 -8.09 5.38
N GLY A 50 -5.20 -7.62 6.61
CA GLY A 50 -4.91 -8.36 7.85
C GLY A 50 -6.08 -9.19 8.40
N ALA A 51 -7.28 -9.07 7.83
CA ALA A 51 -8.47 -9.79 8.27
C ALA A 51 -8.45 -11.27 7.85
N ALA A 52 -9.42 -12.06 8.33
CA ALA A 52 -9.56 -13.49 7.99
C ALA A 52 -9.66 -13.79 6.47
N HIS A 53 -10.01 -12.80 5.65
CA HIS A 53 -10.07 -12.89 4.19
C HIS A 53 -8.95 -12.08 3.49
N GLY A 54 -7.87 -11.77 4.21
CA GLY A 54 -6.77 -10.95 3.73
C GLY A 54 -6.16 -11.41 2.42
N ASP A 55 -6.05 -12.72 2.21
CA ASP A 55 -5.53 -13.27 0.95
C ASP A 55 -6.40 -12.94 -0.25
N VAL A 56 -7.74 -12.94 -0.10
CA VAL A 56 -8.68 -12.57 -1.17
C VAL A 56 -8.55 -11.09 -1.48
N VAL A 57 -8.38 -10.26 -0.46
CA VAL A 57 -8.16 -8.81 -0.61
C VAL A 57 -6.86 -8.54 -1.36
N LEU A 58 -5.76 -9.16 -0.92
CA LEU A 58 -4.46 -9.02 -1.55
C LEU A 58 -4.46 -9.54 -3.00
N SER A 59 -5.14 -10.66 -3.30
CA SER A 59 -5.36 -11.14 -4.68
C SER A 59 -6.12 -10.10 -5.51
N GLY A 60 -7.19 -9.53 -4.94
CA GLY A 60 -8.00 -8.49 -5.57
C GLY A 60 -7.20 -7.22 -5.84
N LEU A 61 -6.29 -6.83 -4.94
CA LEU A 61 -5.39 -5.70 -5.13
C LEU A 61 -4.38 -5.95 -6.25
N CYS A 62 -3.78 -7.14 -6.27
CA CYS A 62 -2.85 -7.56 -7.35
C CYS A 62 -3.50 -7.48 -8.73
N ALA A 63 -4.77 -7.86 -8.84
CA ALA A 63 -5.49 -7.86 -10.12
C ALA A 63 -5.85 -6.46 -10.63
N GLN A 64 -5.59 -5.39 -9.88
CA GLN A 64 -6.09 -4.05 -10.16
C GLN A 64 -4.95 -3.06 -10.40
N PRO A 65 -4.57 -2.79 -11.67
CA PRO A 65 -3.52 -1.81 -12.00
C PRO A 65 -3.81 -0.40 -11.45
N ALA A 66 -5.09 -0.04 -11.31
CA ALA A 66 -5.52 1.24 -10.77
C ALA A 66 -5.09 1.44 -9.31
N PHE A 67 -5.02 0.37 -8.52
CA PHE A 67 -4.53 0.42 -7.15
C PHE A 67 -3.07 0.85 -7.09
N PHE A 68 -2.19 0.24 -7.90
CA PHE A 68 -0.76 0.59 -7.92
C PHE A 68 -0.50 2.03 -8.39
N LYS A 69 -1.31 2.53 -9.33
CA LYS A 69 -1.28 3.94 -9.73
C LYS A 69 -1.72 4.88 -8.59
N ALA A 70 -2.76 4.49 -7.85
CA ALA A 70 -3.21 5.25 -6.68
C ALA A 70 -2.13 5.28 -5.58
N VAL A 71 -1.45 4.16 -5.36
CA VAL A 71 -0.32 4.06 -4.43
C VAL A 71 0.86 4.94 -4.86
N ALA A 72 1.26 4.91 -6.12
CA ALA A 72 2.33 5.78 -6.62
C ALA A 72 2.00 7.26 -6.42
N ALA A 73 0.76 7.67 -6.72
CA ALA A 73 0.29 9.02 -6.46
C ALA A 73 0.31 9.38 -4.97
N ALA A 74 -0.14 8.47 -4.10
CA ALA A 74 -0.15 8.67 -2.66
C ALA A 74 1.27 8.80 -2.07
N LEU A 75 2.23 7.98 -2.52
CA LEU A 75 3.62 8.08 -2.09
C LEU A 75 4.28 9.39 -2.54
N ASN A 76 4.02 9.82 -3.78
CA ASN A 76 4.53 11.10 -4.28
C ASN A 76 3.94 12.29 -3.51
N ALA A 77 2.67 12.21 -3.10
CA ALA A 77 2.04 13.23 -2.26
C ALA A 77 2.60 13.21 -0.82
N ALA A 78 2.79 12.01 -0.25
CA ALA A 78 3.31 11.81 1.10
C ALA A 78 4.81 12.08 1.24
N GLY A 79 5.59 12.07 0.14
CA GLY A 79 7.02 12.35 0.14
C GLY A 79 7.42 13.71 0.73
N ALA A 80 6.47 14.61 0.96
CA ALA A 80 6.65 15.86 1.69
C ALA A 80 6.70 15.70 3.23
N GLU A 81 6.24 14.57 3.78
CA GLU A 81 6.05 14.36 5.23
C GLU A 81 7.18 13.55 5.90
N ALA A 82 8.19 13.12 5.14
CA ALA A 82 9.30 12.25 5.54
C ALA A 82 10.23 12.77 6.66
N HIS A 83 9.92 13.94 7.24
CA HIS A 83 10.67 14.62 8.29
C HIS A 83 9.92 14.75 9.63
N THR A 84 8.83 14.02 9.83
CA THR A 84 8.05 14.06 11.08
C THR A 84 8.50 12.97 12.06
N ASP A 85 8.56 13.31 13.36
CA ASP A 85 8.98 12.41 14.46
C ASP A 85 8.03 11.21 14.69
N ASP A 86 6.85 11.19 14.05
CA ASP A 86 5.83 10.14 14.17
C ASP A 86 5.72 9.30 12.87
N ALA A 87 6.88 8.97 12.31
CA ALA A 87 6.99 8.44 10.96
C ALA A 87 6.29 7.09 10.72
N ASP A 88 5.98 6.35 11.79
CA ASP A 88 5.36 5.03 11.75
C ASP A 88 3.83 5.08 11.55
N ASP A 89 3.18 6.24 11.76
CA ASP A 89 1.73 6.42 11.51
C ASP A 89 1.40 7.28 10.27
N THR A 90 2.39 7.49 9.41
CA THR A 90 2.27 8.28 8.18
C THR A 90 1.50 7.54 7.07
N LEU A 91 0.99 8.30 6.10
CA LEU A 91 0.43 7.72 4.87
C LEU A 91 1.46 6.83 4.16
N ALA A 92 2.70 7.30 4.06
CA ALA A 92 3.80 6.54 3.46
C ALA A 92 4.03 5.20 4.16
N ALA A 93 4.04 5.17 5.50
CA ALA A 93 4.22 3.94 6.28
C ALA A 93 3.14 2.92 5.98
N ARG A 94 1.88 3.34 6.02
CA ARG A 94 0.74 2.44 5.76
C ARG A 94 0.79 1.85 4.35
N VAL A 95 1.09 2.70 3.36
CA VAL A 95 1.20 2.28 1.96
C VAL A 95 2.40 1.35 1.75
N CYS A 96 3.54 1.62 2.38
CA CYS A 96 4.72 0.76 2.32
C CYS A 96 4.46 -0.62 2.93
N VAL A 97 3.75 -0.71 4.07
CA VAL A 97 3.37 -2.02 4.63
C VAL A 97 2.47 -2.79 3.65
N LEU A 98 1.50 -2.13 3.03
CA LEU A 98 0.62 -2.78 2.04
C LEU A 98 1.41 -3.30 0.84
N LEU A 99 2.33 -2.48 0.32
CA LEU A 99 3.22 -2.88 -0.78
C LEU A 99 4.17 -4.00 -0.37
N GLN A 100 4.66 -4.03 0.86
CA GLN A 100 5.50 -5.11 1.36
C GLN A 100 4.75 -6.45 1.34
N LEU A 101 3.51 -6.47 1.84
CA LEU A 101 2.65 -7.66 1.78
C LEU A 101 2.47 -8.14 0.34
N LEU A 102 2.20 -7.23 -0.58
CA LEU A 102 2.03 -7.53 -2.01
C LEU A 102 3.33 -7.95 -2.70
N SER A 103 4.49 -7.45 -2.27
CA SER A 103 5.80 -7.72 -2.91
C SER A 103 6.22 -9.18 -2.86
N SER A 104 5.69 -9.94 -1.89
CA SER A 104 5.90 -11.39 -1.80
C SER A 104 5.13 -12.18 -2.86
N ARG A 105 4.14 -11.56 -3.52
CA ARG A 105 3.21 -12.22 -4.44
C ARG A 105 3.67 -12.06 -5.88
N ALA A 106 3.65 -13.17 -6.63
CA ALA A 106 4.08 -13.17 -8.03
C ALA A 106 3.23 -12.25 -8.93
N GLU A 107 1.93 -12.17 -8.65
CA GLU A 107 0.95 -11.37 -9.39
C GLU A 107 1.21 -9.86 -9.31
N ALA A 108 1.77 -9.37 -8.19
CA ALA A 108 2.04 -7.96 -7.99
C ALA A 108 3.29 -7.46 -8.71
N ARG A 109 4.18 -8.37 -9.15
CA ARG A 109 5.54 -8.02 -9.63
C ARG A 109 5.51 -7.03 -10.78
N GLY A 110 4.74 -7.33 -11.84
CA GLY A 110 4.65 -6.47 -13.01
C GLY A 110 4.13 -5.06 -12.68
N HIS A 111 3.33 -4.94 -11.62
CA HIS A 111 2.82 -3.65 -11.17
C HIS A 111 3.80 -2.89 -10.27
N LEU A 112 4.61 -3.59 -9.47
CA LEU A 112 5.67 -2.98 -8.66
C LEU A 112 6.84 -2.46 -9.51
N GLU A 113 6.98 -2.97 -10.73
CA GLU A 113 7.95 -2.51 -11.72
C GLU A 113 7.50 -1.26 -12.50
N LEU A 114 6.29 -0.74 -12.24
CA LEU A 114 5.81 0.48 -12.89
C LEU A 114 6.76 1.67 -12.60
N PRO A 115 7.19 2.44 -13.64
CA PRO A 115 8.21 3.49 -13.48
C PRO A 115 7.88 4.51 -12.39
N GLU A 116 6.62 4.96 -12.33
CA GLU A 116 6.15 5.96 -11.37
C GLU A 116 6.23 5.44 -9.93
N LEU A 117 5.89 4.17 -9.71
CA LEU A 117 5.93 3.54 -8.40
C LEU A 117 7.38 3.27 -7.98
N ARG A 118 8.22 2.78 -8.89
CA ARG A 118 9.65 2.59 -8.62
C ARG A 118 10.35 3.91 -8.29
N ALA A 119 10.07 4.97 -9.03
CA ALA A 119 10.63 6.29 -8.76
C ALA A 119 10.21 6.81 -7.37
N ALA A 120 8.93 6.66 -7.01
CA ALA A 120 8.43 7.05 -5.69
C ALA A 120 9.13 6.25 -4.56
N LEU A 121 9.27 4.93 -4.71
CA LEU A 121 9.94 4.07 -3.73
C LEU A 121 11.43 4.43 -3.59
N ILE A 122 12.15 4.60 -4.71
CA ILE A 122 13.57 4.99 -4.68
C ILE A 122 13.72 6.36 -4.04
N GLY A 123 12.87 7.32 -4.39
CA GLY A 123 12.86 8.65 -3.75
C GLY A 123 12.71 8.52 -2.23
N LEU A 124 11.70 7.77 -1.78
CA LEU A 124 11.43 7.54 -0.36
C LEU A 124 12.58 6.82 0.35
N GLN A 125 13.28 5.88 -0.31
CA GLN A 125 14.45 5.21 0.26
C GLN A 125 15.56 6.18 0.66
N HIS A 126 15.72 7.27 -0.09
CA HIS A 126 16.80 8.24 0.11
C HIS A 126 16.38 9.43 0.96
N SER A 127 15.09 9.76 0.99
CA SER A 127 14.57 10.94 1.71
C SER A 127 13.94 10.62 3.07
N ALA A 128 13.49 9.38 3.31
CA ALA A 128 12.84 9.01 4.56
C ALA A 128 13.82 9.05 5.74
N ALA A 129 13.49 9.82 6.78
CA ALA A 129 14.23 9.80 8.05
C ALA A 129 13.96 8.52 8.85
N SER A 130 12.83 7.86 8.63
CA SER A 130 12.42 6.67 9.39
C SER A 130 13.15 5.40 8.94
N PRO A 131 13.84 4.70 9.86
CA PRO A 131 14.42 3.39 9.59
C PRO A 131 13.37 2.35 9.18
N PHE A 132 12.15 2.46 9.73
CA PHE A 132 11.04 1.56 9.40
C PHE A 132 10.64 1.70 7.93
N LEU A 133 10.45 2.93 7.45
CA LEU A 133 10.14 3.21 6.04
C LEU A 133 11.24 2.69 5.12
N VAL A 134 12.50 3.01 5.44
CA VAL A 134 13.66 2.58 4.64
C VAL A 134 13.75 1.05 4.57
N ALA A 135 13.51 0.35 5.68
CA ALA A 135 13.52 -1.11 5.72
C ALA A 135 12.40 -1.73 4.87
N ASN A 136 11.17 -1.19 4.96
CA ASN A 136 10.05 -1.64 4.14
C ASN A 136 10.33 -1.44 2.64
N VAL A 137 10.79 -0.25 2.26
CA VAL A 137 11.10 0.08 0.87
C VAL A 137 12.20 -0.82 0.32
N ARG A 138 13.27 -1.07 1.09
CA ARG A 138 14.32 -2.01 0.70
C ARG A 138 13.75 -3.42 0.50
N SER A 139 12.92 -3.90 1.41
CA SER A 139 12.27 -5.21 1.30
C SER A 139 11.45 -5.32 0.01
N ILE A 140 10.65 -4.30 -0.33
CA ILE A 140 9.85 -4.26 -1.56
C ILE A 140 10.76 -4.34 -2.79
N LEU A 141 11.79 -3.50 -2.88
CA LEU A 141 12.70 -3.43 -4.03
C LEU A 141 13.53 -4.71 -4.19
N THR A 142 13.91 -5.37 -3.10
CA THR A 142 14.64 -6.65 -3.14
C THR A 142 13.74 -7.79 -3.60
N ASN A 143 12.51 -7.87 -3.09
CA ASN A 143 11.57 -8.95 -3.45
C ASN A 143 11.21 -8.93 -4.95
N THR A 144 11.16 -7.74 -5.57
CA THR A 144 10.90 -7.63 -7.01
C THR A 144 12.16 -7.87 -7.86
N ALA A 145 13.34 -7.50 -7.37
CA ALA A 145 14.61 -7.75 -8.06
C ALA A 145 15.03 -9.23 -8.07
N ALA A 146 14.84 -9.96 -6.95
CA ALA A 146 15.22 -11.38 -6.84
C ALA A 146 14.40 -12.28 -7.78
N ALA A 147 13.18 -11.87 -8.14
CA ALA A 147 12.32 -12.58 -9.07
C ALA A 147 12.63 -12.31 -10.56
N ALA A 148 13.48 -11.32 -10.86
CA ALA A 148 13.89 -10.97 -12.22
C ALA A 148 15.10 -11.78 -12.71
N VAL A 149 15.69 -12.63 -11.87
CA VAL A 149 16.70 -13.60 -12.30
C VAL A 149 15.95 -14.81 -12.87
N PRO A 150 15.93 -15.03 -14.20
CA PRO A 150 15.47 -16.31 -14.72
C PRO A 150 16.38 -17.39 -14.13
N ALA A 151 15.80 -18.44 -13.57
CA ALA A 151 16.53 -19.63 -13.22
C ALA A 151 17.15 -20.17 -14.52
N PHE A 152 18.44 -19.89 -14.73
CA PHE A 152 19.23 -20.64 -15.70
C PHE A 152 19.46 -22.02 -15.09
N ALA A 153 18.69 -22.99 -15.56
CA ALA A 153 18.92 -24.43 -15.40
C ALA A 153 18.80 -25.07 -16.80
#